data_AF-A0A0S9DX36-F1
#
_entry.id   AF-A0A0S9DX36-F1
#
_cell.length_a   1.000
_cell.length_b   1.000
_cell.length_c   1.000
_cell.angle_alpha   90.00
_cell.angle_beta   90.00
_cell.angle_gamma   90.00
#
_symmetry.space_group_name_H-M   'P 1'
#
loop_
_entity.id
_entity.type
_entity.pdbx_description
1 polymer ?
#
loop_
_entity_poly.entity_id
_entity_poly.type
_entity_poly.pdbx_seq_one_letter_code
_entity_poly.pdbx_strand_id
1 'polypeptide(L)'
;MLALVALITSIVGFIFACIPGALVVGWILLPISFVLAIVSLFLKGSGKGLGIAGLIISVVGTIVAVIVFFAVVATSFSNAFGDSTVVVEDPAESSQAPAAEEEPVPSEAPAAEAGTRENPVAVGSTISGDKWTIVINSFNPDGTAVVAEANQFNEAAPAGSHYAVVNYTVTYTGADSSYAAEVGVDYVTASGNVVNTYDNFVILTDAVGLDELFTGASATGSAAFVIPDGDAGLLRVTPGILADDIFVRP
;
A
#
# COMPACT_ATOMS: atom_id res chain seq x y z
N MET A 1 16.88 5.62 -51.43
CA MET A 1 17.26 4.74 -50.30
C MET A 1 16.75 5.26 -48.96
N LEU A 2 16.95 6.56 -48.63
CA LEU A 2 16.56 7.12 -47.34
C LEU A 2 15.07 6.98 -46.97
N ALA A 3 14.15 7.14 -47.94
CA ALA A 3 12.71 6.96 -47.71
C ALA A 3 12.32 5.51 -47.34
N LEU A 4 13.02 4.52 -47.89
CA LEU A 4 12.78 3.10 -47.57
C LEU A 4 13.30 2.78 -46.16
N VAL A 5 14.46 3.32 -45.79
CA VAL A 5 15.02 3.19 -44.45
C VAL A 5 14.09 3.86 -43.42
N ALA A 6 13.59 5.06 -43.70
CA ALA A 6 12.63 5.75 -42.82
C ALA A 6 11.35 4.92 -42.60
N LEU A 7 10.82 4.31 -43.66
CA LEU A 7 9.64 3.45 -43.58
C LEU A 7 9.89 2.20 -42.72
N ILE A 8 10.98 1.48 -42.96
CA ILE A 8 11.33 0.27 -42.22
C ILE A 8 11.55 0.60 -40.74
N THR A 9 12.30 1.66 -40.44
CA THR A 9 12.56 2.10 -39.06
C THR A 9 11.28 2.53 -38.35
N SER A 10 10.32 3.14 -39.07
CA SER A 10 9.02 3.53 -38.51
C SER A 10 8.16 2.31 -38.16
N ILE A 11 8.10 1.30 -39.04
CA ILE A 11 7.38 0.04 -38.80
C ILE A 11 7.99 -0.71 -37.61
N VAL A 12 9.32 -0.82 -37.57
CA VAL A 12 10.02 -1.49 -36.49
C VAL A 12 9.83 -0.75 -35.16
N GLY A 13 9.97 0.58 -35.15
CA GLY A 13 9.71 1.40 -33.97
C GLY A 13 8.28 1.29 -33.46
N PHE A 14 7.29 1.21 -34.36
CA PHE A 14 5.89 1.00 -34.01
C PHE A 14 5.65 -0.36 -33.35
N ILE A 15 6.20 -1.44 -33.92
CA ILE A 15 6.07 -2.80 -33.36
C ILE A 15 6.68 -2.85 -31.95
N PHE A 16 7.89 -2.33 -31.78
CA PHE A 16 8.55 -2.31 -30.46
C PHE A 16 7.84 -1.44 -29.44
N ALA A 17 7.20 -0.34 -29.87
CA ALA A 17 6.40 0.50 -28.99
C ALA A 17 5.11 -0.18 -28.50
N CYS A 18 4.65 -1.25 -29.18
CA CYS A 18 3.46 -2.00 -28.80
C CYS A 18 3.74 -3.25 -27.95
N ILE A 19 5.00 -3.60 -27.70
CA ILE A 19 5.38 -4.80 -26.93
C ILE A 19 5.75 -4.40 -25.50
N PRO A 20 5.05 -4.91 -24.47
CA PRO A 20 5.43 -4.75 -23.08
C PRO A 20 6.85 -5.29 -22.83
N GLY A 21 7.73 -4.46 -22.26
CA GLY A 21 9.14 -4.79 -22.00
C GLY A 21 10.15 -4.32 -23.06
N ALA A 22 9.73 -4.02 -24.29
CA ALA A 22 10.60 -3.46 -25.34
C ALA A 22 10.28 -2.00 -25.71
N LEU A 23 9.34 -1.39 -24.97
CA LEU A 23 8.75 -0.07 -25.21
C LEU A 23 9.80 1.05 -25.31
N VAL A 24 10.88 0.98 -24.53
CA VAL A 24 12.01 1.93 -24.55
C VAL A 24 12.69 2.01 -25.92
N VAL A 25 12.80 0.88 -26.62
CA VAL A 25 13.41 0.82 -27.96
C VAL A 25 12.50 1.50 -29.00
N GLY A 26 11.18 1.33 -28.86
CA GLY A 26 10.20 2.02 -29.70
C GLY A 26 10.27 3.54 -29.57
N TRP A 27 10.43 4.07 -28.35
CA TRP A 27 10.56 5.51 -28.09
C TRP A 27 11.78 6.17 -28.71
N ILE A 28 12.87 5.43 -28.90
CA ILE A 28 14.08 5.96 -29.53
C ILE A 28 13.96 5.88 -31.06
N LEU A 29 13.38 4.79 -31.59
CA LEU A 29 13.28 4.58 -33.03
C LEU A 29 12.23 5.47 -33.72
N LEU A 30 11.11 5.78 -33.06
CA LEU A 30 10.04 6.59 -33.65
C LEU A 30 10.48 8.04 -33.97
N PRO A 31 11.16 8.79 -33.08
CA PRO A 31 11.71 10.12 -33.40
C PRO A 31 12.78 10.09 -34.48
N ILE A 32 13.64 9.06 -34.48
CA ILE A 32 14.66 8.89 -35.53
C ILE A 32 13.97 8.69 -36.89
N SER A 33 12.93 7.85 -36.93
CA SER A 33 12.16 7.62 -38.16
C SER A 33 11.44 8.89 -38.64
N PHE A 34 10.93 9.72 -37.72
CA PHE A 34 10.28 11.00 -38.03
C PHE A 34 11.23 11.96 -38.74
N VAL A 35 12.44 12.15 -38.19
CA VAL A 35 13.46 13.04 -38.77
C VAL A 35 13.91 12.51 -40.14
N LEU A 36 14.14 11.21 -40.27
CA LEU A 36 14.52 10.58 -41.54
C LEU A 36 13.42 10.73 -42.61
N ALA A 37 12.14 10.63 -42.20
CA ALA A 37 11.01 10.84 -43.09
C ALA A 37 10.96 12.29 -43.60
N ILE A 38 11.12 13.29 -42.72
CA ILE A 38 11.15 14.72 -43.10
C ILE A 38 12.28 15.00 -44.09
N VAL A 39 13.51 14.57 -43.78
CA VAL A 39 14.68 14.79 -44.65
C VAL A 39 14.47 14.11 -46.02
N SER A 40 13.81 12.96 -46.05
CA SER A 40 13.50 12.26 -47.30
C SER A 40 12.55 13.03 -48.23
N LEU A 41 11.72 13.94 -47.71
CA LEU A 41 10.76 14.73 -48.49
C LEU A 41 11.44 15.88 -49.27
N PHE A 42 12.57 16.39 -48.76
CA PHE A 42 13.30 17.49 -49.39
C PHE A 42 14.39 17.02 -50.38
N LEU A 43 14.65 15.71 -50.47
CA LEU A 43 15.64 15.14 -51.38
C LEU A 43 15.07 14.91 -52.79
N LYS A 44 15.80 15.36 -53.82
CA LYS A 44 15.43 15.11 -55.24
C LYS A 44 15.63 13.63 -55.59
N GLY A 45 14.60 12.98 -56.13
CA GLY A 45 14.66 11.60 -56.61
C GLY A 45 14.31 10.51 -55.58
N SER A 46 13.90 10.87 -54.36
CA SER A 46 13.27 9.93 -53.44
C SER A 46 11.81 9.72 -53.84
N GLY A 47 11.31 8.48 -53.78
CA GLY A 47 9.89 8.18 -53.99
C GLY A 47 9.05 8.90 -52.93
N LYS A 48 8.52 10.07 -53.27
CA LYS A 48 7.87 11.01 -52.33
C LYS A 48 6.72 10.36 -51.54
N GLY A 49 6.03 9.38 -52.14
CA GLY A 49 4.99 8.60 -51.46
C GLY A 49 5.49 7.76 -50.28
N LEU A 50 6.70 7.19 -50.36
CA LEU A 50 7.29 6.40 -49.27
C LEU A 50 7.71 7.28 -48.09
N GLY A 51 8.20 8.49 -48.35
CA GLY A 51 8.52 9.46 -47.30
C GLY A 51 7.29 9.96 -46.55
N ILE A 52 6.19 10.22 -47.28
CA ILE A 52 4.90 10.60 -46.69
C ILE A 52 4.32 9.45 -45.85
N ALA A 53 4.37 8.22 -46.36
CA ALA A 53 3.91 7.04 -45.61
C ALA A 53 4.70 6.85 -44.31
N GLY A 54 6.03 6.96 -44.34
CA GLY A 54 6.87 6.88 -43.14
C GLY A 54 6.59 8.00 -42.12
N LEU A 55 6.29 9.22 -42.60
CA LEU A 55 5.90 10.33 -41.73
C LEU A 55 4.57 10.06 -41.02
N ILE A 56 3.56 9.60 -41.76
CA ILE A 56 2.24 9.28 -41.20
C ILE A 56 2.34 8.16 -40.16
N ILE A 57 3.06 7.07 -40.49
CA ILE A 57 3.23 5.93 -39.58
C ILE A 57 4.00 6.35 -38.32
N SER A 58 4.97 7.25 -38.43
CA SER A 58 5.70 7.77 -37.28
C SER A 58 4.80 8.58 -36.32
N VAL A 59 3.93 9.45 -36.86
CA VAL A 59 3.01 10.24 -36.04
C VAL A 59 1.96 9.36 -35.39
N VAL A 60 1.30 8.48 -36.17
CA VAL A 60 0.30 7.53 -35.66
C VAL A 60 0.93 6.60 -34.64
N GLY A 61 2.13 6.10 -34.92
CA GLY A 61 2.85 5.21 -34.04
C GLY A 61 3.24 5.85 -32.72
N THR A 62 3.57 7.13 -32.72
CA THR A 62 3.85 7.89 -31.48
C THR A 62 2.58 8.06 -30.64
N ILE A 63 1.44 8.37 -31.26
CA ILE A 63 0.16 8.50 -30.54
C ILE A 63 -0.24 7.17 -29.89
N VAL A 64 -0.15 6.07 -30.65
CA VAL A 64 -0.44 4.73 -30.12
C VAL A 64 0.55 4.34 -29.04
N ALA A 65 1.85 4.61 -29.21
CA ALA A 65 2.88 4.35 -28.21
C ALA A 65 2.60 5.08 -26.88
N VAL A 66 2.13 6.32 -26.94
CA VAL A 66 1.74 7.09 -25.75
C VAL A 66 0.54 6.45 -25.07
N ILE A 67 -0.50 6.06 -25.81
CA ILE A 67 -1.69 5.39 -25.25
C ILE A 67 -1.31 4.05 -24.60
N VAL A 68 -0.50 3.23 -25.29
CA VAL A 68 -0.02 1.95 -24.76
C VAL A 68 0.88 2.15 -23.54
N PHE A 69 1.75 3.16 -23.55
CA PHE A 69 2.56 3.51 -22.39
C PHE A 69 1.70 3.87 -21.20
N PHE A 70 0.73 4.78 -21.36
CA PHE A 70 -0.18 5.13 -20.26
C PHE A 70 -1.05 3.95 -19.82
N ALA A 71 -1.47 3.06 -20.73
CA ALA A 71 -2.20 1.85 -20.37
C ALA A 71 -1.34 0.86 -19.58
N VAL A 72 -0.09 0.63 -20.01
CA VAL A 72 0.86 -0.25 -19.30
C VAL A 72 1.22 0.36 -17.96
N VAL A 73 1.50 1.66 -17.90
CA VAL A 73 1.77 2.38 -16.66
C VAL A 73 0.56 2.32 -15.74
N ALA A 74 -0.66 2.60 -16.22
CA ALA A 74 -1.88 2.48 -15.44
C ALA A 74 -2.17 1.04 -15.01
N THR A 75 -1.80 0.04 -15.81
CA THR A 75 -1.89 -1.38 -15.44
C THR A 75 -0.84 -1.75 -14.39
N SER A 76 0.37 -1.20 -14.47
CA SER A 76 1.40 -1.36 -13.44
C SER A 76 1.05 -0.64 -12.15
N PHE A 77 0.45 0.56 -12.23
CA PHE A 77 -0.11 1.24 -11.08
C PHE A 77 -1.29 0.45 -10.51
N SER A 78 -2.26 0.01 -11.30
CA SER A 78 -3.36 -0.83 -10.78
C SER A 78 -2.92 -2.24 -10.34
N ASN A 79 -1.81 -2.79 -10.81
CA ASN A 79 -1.26 -4.02 -10.22
C ASN A 79 -0.40 -3.75 -8.98
N ALA A 80 0.14 -2.53 -8.83
CA ALA A 80 0.89 -2.12 -7.65
C ALA A 80 0.01 -1.50 -6.55
N PHE A 81 -1.20 -1.07 -6.90
CA PHE A 81 -2.14 -0.34 -6.04
C PHE A 81 -3.57 -0.90 -6.07
N GLY A 82 -3.92 -1.70 -7.05
CA GLY A 82 -5.26 -2.29 -7.21
C GLY A 82 -5.30 -3.68 -6.61
N ASP A 83 -5.24 -3.71 -5.29
CA ASP A 83 -6.04 -4.51 -4.36
C ASP A 83 -5.40 -4.39 -2.98
N SER A 84 -5.16 -3.17 -2.51
CA SER A 84 -4.82 -2.92 -1.10
C SER A 84 -6.07 -3.02 -0.23
N THR A 85 -6.94 -3.99 -0.51
CA THR A 85 -8.07 -4.31 0.36
C THR A 85 -7.46 -4.92 1.60
N VAL A 86 -7.45 -4.15 2.69
CA VAL A 86 -7.04 -4.68 3.98
C VAL A 86 -8.09 -5.71 4.40
N VAL A 87 -7.70 -6.98 4.42
CA VAL A 87 -8.58 -8.08 4.83
C VAL A 87 -8.52 -8.19 6.34
N VAL A 88 -9.69 -8.22 6.97
CA VAL A 88 -9.80 -8.47 8.41
C VAL A 88 -10.45 -9.82 8.66
N GLU A 89 -9.77 -10.66 9.43
CA GLU A 89 -10.29 -11.94 9.90
C GLU A 89 -10.58 -11.85 11.41
N ASP A 90 -11.81 -12.21 11.80
CA ASP A 90 -12.22 -12.24 13.21
C ASP A 90 -11.51 -13.36 14.00
N PRO A 91 -11.36 -13.21 15.34
CA PRO A 91 -10.82 -14.26 16.19
C PRO A 91 -11.64 -15.55 16.06
N ALA A 92 -10.99 -16.67 15.75
CA ALA A 92 -11.66 -17.96 15.64
C ALA A 92 -12.23 -18.41 17.00
N GLU A 93 -13.55 -18.31 17.18
CA GLU A 93 -14.25 -19.04 18.24
C GLU A 93 -14.21 -20.55 17.93
N SER A 94 -13.41 -21.29 18.69
CA SER A 94 -13.41 -22.75 18.66
C SER A 94 -14.61 -23.28 19.45
N SER A 95 -15.74 -23.52 18.77
CA SER A 95 -16.87 -24.28 19.33
C SER A 95 -17.35 -25.36 18.35
N GLN A 96 -17.17 -26.62 18.75
CA GLN A 96 -17.68 -27.81 18.05
C GLN A 96 -19.16 -28.07 18.41
N ALA A 97 -20.05 -28.02 17.39
CA ALA A 97 -21.29 -28.82 17.12
C ALA A 97 -22.41 -28.97 18.20
N PRO A 98 -23.69 -29.30 17.86
CA PRO A 98 -24.20 -29.87 16.60
C PRO A 98 -25.46 -29.18 15.98
N ALA A 99 -25.78 -29.66 14.76
CA ALA A 99 -26.87 -29.22 13.89
C ALA A 99 -28.28 -29.23 14.51
N ALA A 100 -29.05 -28.16 14.26
CA ALA A 100 -30.51 -28.16 14.27
C ALA A 100 -31.06 -27.03 13.36
N GLU A 101 -31.92 -27.46 12.43
CA GLU A 101 -33.05 -26.78 11.76
C GLU A 101 -32.86 -25.42 11.06
N GLU A 102 -33.00 -25.47 9.73
CA GLU A 102 -33.20 -24.33 8.82
C GLU A 102 -34.50 -23.59 9.15
N GLU A 103 -34.39 -22.49 9.90
CA GLU A 103 -35.34 -21.38 9.81
C GLU A 103 -34.84 -20.35 8.78
N PRO A 104 -35.74 -19.70 8.01
CA PRO A 104 -35.32 -18.78 6.97
C PRO A 104 -34.69 -17.54 7.61
N VAL A 105 -33.38 -17.39 7.40
CA VAL A 105 -32.63 -16.18 7.73
C VAL A 105 -33.34 -14.94 7.16
N PRO A 106 -33.65 -13.92 7.99
CA PRO A 106 -34.04 -12.62 7.49
C PRO A 106 -32.89 -12.11 6.62
N SER A 107 -33.22 -11.56 5.45
CA SER A 107 -32.27 -10.85 4.59
C SER A 107 -31.46 -9.87 5.42
N GLU A 108 -30.18 -10.21 5.65
CA GLU A 108 -29.21 -9.33 6.28
C GLU A 108 -29.20 -7.99 5.53
N ALA A 109 -29.36 -6.90 6.28
CA ALA A 109 -28.88 -5.62 5.82
C ALA A 109 -27.39 -5.77 5.44
N PRO A 110 -26.85 -5.01 4.47
CA PRO A 110 -25.42 -5.09 4.15
C PRO A 110 -24.64 -4.97 5.45
N ALA A 111 -23.87 -6.00 5.81
CA ALA A 111 -23.00 -5.95 6.97
C ALA A 111 -22.15 -4.68 6.86
N ALA A 112 -22.19 -3.84 7.90
CA ALA A 112 -21.37 -2.64 7.93
C ALA A 112 -19.90 -3.05 7.78
N GLU A 113 -19.17 -2.36 6.91
CA GLU A 113 -17.76 -2.64 6.65
C GLU A 113 -16.98 -2.62 7.98
N ALA A 114 -16.37 -3.76 8.31
CA ALA A 114 -15.61 -3.94 9.54
C ALA A 114 -14.28 -3.19 9.45
N GLY A 115 -13.77 -2.75 10.61
CA GLY A 115 -12.50 -2.02 10.68
C GLY A 115 -12.63 -0.52 10.41
N THR A 116 -13.85 0.00 10.26
CA THR A 116 -14.12 1.44 10.18
C THR A 116 -14.18 2.07 11.58
N ARG A 117 -14.15 3.40 11.68
CA ARG A 117 -14.31 4.09 12.97
C ARG A 117 -15.66 3.80 13.62
N GLU A 118 -16.69 3.66 12.80
CA GLU A 118 -18.07 3.41 13.22
C GLU A 118 -18.31 1.93 13.54
N ASN A 119 -17.52 1.02 12.94
CA ASN A 119 -17.57 -0.43 13.18
C ASN A 119 -16.15 -1.01 13.35
N PRO A 120 -15.45 -0.70 14.46
CA PRO A 120 -14.08 -1.16 14.68
C PRO A 120 -14.03 -2.66 14.98
N VAL A 121 -12.95 -3.31 14.57
CA VAL A 121 -12.73 -4.75 14.83
C VAL A 121 -12.25 -5.00 16.26
N ALA A 122 -12.36 -6.23 16.74
CA ALA A 122 -11.94 -6.58 18.11
C ALA A 122 -10.41 -6.76 18.22
N VAL A 123 -9.85 -6.56 19.41
CA VAL A 123 -8.51 -7.07 19.75
C VAL A 123 -8.42 -8.56 19.41
N GLY A 124 -7.29 -8.98 18.85
CA GLY A 124 -7.04 -10.35 18.38
C GLY A 124 -7.46 -10.62 16.93
N SER A 125 -8.16 -9.68 16.27
CA SER A 125 -8.44 -9.80 14.83
C SER A 125 -7.15 -9.72 14.01
N THR A 126 -7.09 -10.46 12.91
CA THR A 126 -5.96 -10.42 11.98
C THR A 126 -6.21 -9.35 10.92
N ILE A 127 -5.30 -8.40 10.80
CA ILE A 127 -5.36 -7.28 9.86
C ILE A 127 -4.29 -7.50 8.80
N SER A 128 -4.69 -7.87 7.58
CA SER A 128 -3.79 -8.20 6.48
C SER A 128 -3.81 -7.13 5.41
N GLY A 129 -2.68 -6.41 5.26
CA GLY A 129 -2.39 -5.57 4.11
C GLY A 129 -1.58 -6.32 3.04
N ASP A 130 -1.05 -5.58 2.07
CA ASP A 130 -0.29 -6.13 0.93
C ASP A 130 0.95 -6.94 1.36
N LYS A 131 1.81 -6.33 2.18
CA LYS A 131 3.08 -6.93 2.63
C LYS A 131 3.16 -7.22 4.12
N TRP A 132 2.11 -6.92 4.87
CA TRP A 132 2.13 -6.96 6.33
C TRP A 132 0.85 -7.56 6.89
N THR A 133 0.98 -8.44 7.88
CA THR A 133 -0.13 -8.92 8.71
C THR A 133 0.10 -8.51 10.15
N ILE A 134 -0.91 -7.88 10.76
CA ILE A 134 -0.85 -7.27 12.09
C ILE A 134 -1.93 -7.91 12.96
N VAL A 135 -1.58 -8.21 14.21
CA VAL A 135 -2.54 -8.58 15.26
C VAL A 135 -2.31 -7.68 16.46
N ILE A 136 -3.36 -6.99 16.92
CA ILE A 136 -3.34 -6.37 18.25
C ILE A 136 -3.58 -7.48 19.26
N ASN A 137 -2.58 -7.76 20.10
CA ASN A 137 -2.62 -8.86 21.06
C ASN A 137 -3.36 -8.48 22.33
N SER A 138 -3.11 -7.26 22.83
CA SER A 138 -3.74 -6.73 24.02
C SER A 138 -3.61 -5.21 24.11
N PHE A 139 -4.49 -4.60 24.91
CA PHE A 139 -4.41 -3.19 25.27
C PHE A 139 -4.54 -3.05 26.78
N ASN A 140 -3.60 -2.32 27.38
CA ASN A 140 -3.63 -1.92 28.77
C ASN A 140 -3.90 -0.41 28.86
N PRO A 141 -5.11 0.03 29.27
CA PRO A 141 -5.39 1.45 29.46
C PRO A 141 -4.57 2.07 30.60
N ASP A 142 -4.16 1.30 31.61
CA ASP A 142 -3.44 1.78 32.80
C ASP A 142 -1.93 1.45 32.71
N GLY A 143 -1.28 1.93 31.65
CA GLY A 143 0.11 1.64 31.30
C GLY A 143 1.19 2.40 32.07
N THR A 144 0.84 3.37 32.92
CA THR A 144 1.83 4.24 33.59
C THR A 144 2.88 3.48 34.40
N ALA A 145 2.49 2.41 35.09
CA ALA A 145 3.43 1.58 35.84
C ALA A 145 4.41 0.82 34.91
N VAL A 146 3.91 0.31 33.79
CA VAL A 146 4.72 -0.39 32.77
C VAL A 146 5.76 0.55 32.19
N VAL A 147 5.37 1.77 31.84
CA VAL A 147 6.27 2.79 31.29
C VAL A 147 7.36 3.18 32.30
N ALA A 148 7.00 3.40 33.57
CA ALA A 148 7.95 3.77 34.61
C ALA A 148 8.94 2.64 34.94
N GLU A 149 8.49 1.38 34.92
CA GLU A 149 9.33 0.21 35.16
C GLU A 149 10.30 -0.06 34.00
N ALA A 150 9.84 0.16 32.76
CA ALA A 150 10.64 -0.15 31.58
C ALA A 150 11.93 0.69 31.50
N ASN A 151 11.86 1.97 31.87
CA ASN A 151 13.02 2.84 31.89
C ASN A 151 12.84 4.01 32.87
N GLN A 152 13.76 4.16 33.82
CA GLN A 152 13.76 5.25 34.81
C GLN A 152 13.86 6.66 34.21
N PHE A 153 14.27 6.78 32.94
CA PHE A 153 14.35 8.05 32.22
C PHE A 153 13.06 8.41 31.46
N ASN A 154 12.08 7.51 31.40
CA ASN A 154 10.78 7.86 30.85
C ASN A 154 10.13 8.93 31.73
N GLU A 155 9.61 9.98 31.09
CA GLU A 155 8.91 11.04 31.82
C GLU A 155 7.56 10.54 32.33
N ALA A 156 7.13 11.04 33.49
CA ALA A 156 5.78 10.81 33.97
C ALA A 156 4.75 11.42 33.00
N ALA A 157 3.58 10.80 32.89
CA ALA A 157 2.50 11.33 32.06
C ALA A 157 2.16 12.77 32.49
N PRO A 158 1.93 13.69 31.54
CA PRO A 158 1.46 15.04 31.84
C PRO A 158 0.21 15.04 32.73
N ALA A 159 0.04 16.08 33.54
CA ALA A 159 -1.13 16.21 34.40
C ALA A 159 -2.44 16.18 33.58
N GLY A 160 -3.39 15.34 33.98
CA GLY A 160 -4.66 15.12 33.26
C GLY A 160 -4.57 14.12 32.10
N SER A 161 -3.52 13.30 32.08
CA SER A 161 -3.34 12.20 31.13
C SER A 161 -2.67 11.01 31.82
N HIS A 162 -2.76 9.85 31.18
CA HIS A 162 -2.09 8.62 31.59
C HIS A 162 -1.43 7.95 30.39
N TYR A 163 -0.48 7.05 30.64
CA TYR A 163 0.01 6.18 29.59
C TYR A 163 -0.93 4.99 29.43
N ALA A 164 -1.26 4.65 28.19
CA ALA A 164 -1.76 3.33 27.83
C ALA A 164 -0.71 2.59 27.00
N VAL A 165 -0.72 1.26 27.06
CA VAL A 165 0.23 0.40 26.36
C VAL A 165 -0.52 -0.60 25.50
N VAL A 166 -0.21 -0.65 24.21
CA VAL A 166 -0.68 -1.68 23.29
C VAL A 166 0.42 -2.71 23.06
N ASN A 167 0.07 -3.99 23.04
CA ASN A 167 0.96 -5.05 22.56
C ASN A 167 0.44 -5.57 21.22
N TYR A 168 1.33 -5.75 20.26
CA TYR A 168 0.97 -6.16 18.91
C TYR A 168 2.08 -6.98 18.26
N THR A 169 1.67 -7.78 17.27
CA THR A 169 2.55 -8.58 16.44
C THR A 169 2.45 -8.11 15.00
N VAL A 170 3.60 -7.93 14.36
CA VAL A 170 3.71 -7.63 12.93
C VAL A 170 4.42 -8.79 12.24
N THR A 171 3.92 -9.21 11.09
CA THR A 171 4.50 -10.28 10.27
C THR A 171 4.69 -9.79 8.85
N TYR A 172 5.89 -9.95 8.30
CA TYR A 172 6.18 -9.57 6.93
C TYR A 172 5.73 -10.68 5.96
N THR A 173 4.82 -10.36 5.05
CA THR A 173 4.27 -11.27 4.03
C THR A 173 4.72 -10.92 2.61
N GLY A 174 5.46 -9.81 2.43
CA GLY A 174 6.03 -9.42 1.15
C GLY A 174 7.24 -10.27 0.72
N ALA A 175 7.78 -9.98 -0.46
CA ALA A 175 8.99 -10.62 -0.96
C ALA A 175 10.26 -10.09 -0.26
N ASP A 176 11.28 -10.94 -0.14
CA ASP A 176 12.59 -10.63 0.44
C ASP A 176 12.53 -10.19 1.91
N SER A 177 12.76 -8.90 2.20
CA SER A 177 12.70 -8.31 3.53
C SER A 177 12.16 -6.89 3.52
N SER A 178 11.64 -6.44 4.66
CA SER A 178 11.27 -5.04 4.92
C SER A 178 11.43 -4.71 6.41
N TYR A 179 11.22 -3.46 6.78
CA TYR A 179 11.35 -2.99 8.17
C TYR A 179 10.00 -2.89 8.87
N ALA A 180 9.91 -3.36 10.11
CA ALA A 180 8.70 -3.27 10.93
C ALA A 180 8.15 -1.83 11.08
N ALA A 181 9.02 -0.83 10.92
CA ALA A 181 8.68 0.59 10.91
C ALA A 181 7.75 1.03 9.75
N GLU A 182 7.50 0.17 8.75
CA GLU A 182 6.47 0.42 7.73
C GLU A 182 5.04 0.28 8.28
N VAL A 183 4.85 -0.38 9.42
CA VAL A 183 3.54 -0.55 10.08
C VAL A 183 3.28 0.58 11.07
N GLY A 184 2.11 1.21 10.95
CA GLY A 184 1.64 2.21 11.89
C GLY A 184 0.70 1.61 12.95
N VAL A 185 0.92 1.97 14.22
CA VAL A 185 -0.04 1.75 15.30
C VAL A 185 -0.14 3.04 16.10
N ASP A 186 -1.31 3.69 16.04
CA ASP A 186 -1.61 4.94 16.72
C ASP A 186 -2.87 4.80 17.57
N TYR A 187 -3.15 5.80 18.40
CA TYR A 187 -4.40 5.93 19.13
C TYR A 187 -5.22 7.11 18.60
N VAL A 188 -6.52 6.94 18.45
CA VAL A 188 -7.44 8.00 18.02
C VAL A 188 -8.48 8.22 19.11
N THR A 189 -8.41 9.37 19.79
CA THR A 189 -9.31 9.68 20.90
C THR A 189 -10.75 9.91 20.41
N ALA A 190 -11.75 9.78 21.30
CA ALA A 190 -13.14 10.06 20.97
C ALA A 190 -13.35 11.51 20.48
N SER A 191 -12.54 12.44 20.97
CA SER A 191 -12.52 13.83 20.50
C SER A 191 -11.93 14.01 19.09
N GLY A 192 -11.40 12.95 18.48
CA GLY A 192 -10.92 12.92 17.10
C GLY A 192 -9.44 13.25 16.92
N ASN A 193 -8.67 13.38 18.01
CA ASN A 193 -7.23 13.61 17.95
C ASN A 193 -6.49 12.29 17.71
N VAL A 194 -5.43 12.34 16.92
CA VAL A 194 -4.50 11.21 16.76
C VAL A 194 -3.33 11.42 17.73
N VAL A 195 -3.02 10.40 18.51
CA VAL A 195 -1.88 10.31 19.41
C VAL A 195 -0.96 9.21 18.88
N ASN A 196 0.28 9.57 18.58
CA ASN A 196 1.30 8.65 18.08
C ASN A 196 2.48 8.56 19.06
N THR A 197 3.38 7.59 18.85
CA THR A 197 4.53 7.35 19.73
C THR A 197 5.61 8.45 19.66
N TYR A 198 5.55 9.35 18.68
CA TYR A 198 6.48 10.47 18.55
C TYR A 198 6.04 11.71 19.34
N ASP A 199 4.76 11.81 19.71
CA ASP A 199 4.24 12.93 20.50
C ASP A 199 4.84 12.93 21.93
N ASN A 200 5.07 11.75 22.49
CA ASN A 200 5.79 11.53 23.74
C ASN A 200 6.67 10.29 23.63
N PHE A 201 7.98 10.50 23.55
CA PHE A 201 8.93 9.40 23.34
C PHE A 201 9.12 8.58 24.62
N VAL A 202 8.78 7.29 24.55
CA VAL A 202 8.90 6.33 25.65
C VAL A 202 9.78 5.17 25.22
N ILE A 203 10.68 4.75 26.10
CA ILE A 203 11.49 3.55 25.92
C ILE A 203 10.83 2.40 26.69
N LEU A 204 10.24 1.46 25.96
CA LEU A 204 9.75 0.19 26.51
C LEU A 204 10.82 -0.90 26.37
N THR A 205 10.74 -1.92 27.24
CA THR A 205 11.68 -3.06 27.22
C THR A 205 11.47 -3.99 26.02
N ASP A 206 10.26 -3.99 25.47
CA ASP A 206 9.79 -4.86 24.39
C ASP A 206 9.25 -4.04 23.20
N ALA A 207 9.73 -2.82 22.98
CA ALA A 207 9.26 -2.01 21.85
C ALA A 207 9.50 -2.71 20.50
N VAL A 208 8.51 -2.67 19.60
CA VAL A 208 8.75 -3.03 18.20
C VAL A 208 9.61 -1.95 17.58
N GLY A 209 10.80 -2.33 17.10
CA GLY A 209 11.82 -1.39 16.65
C GLY A 209 11.88 -1.24 15.14
N LEU A 210 13.09 -0.93 14.66
CA LEU A 210 13.44 -0.91 13.23
C LEU A 210 13.87 -2.31 12.77
N ASP A 211 13.20 -3.35 13.24
CA ASP A 211 13.56 -4.74 12.95
C ASP A 211 13.39 -5.00 11.44
N GLU A 212 14.46 -5.48 10.80
CA GLU A 212 14.38 -5.99 9.43
C GLU A 212 13.84 -7.43 9.47
N LEU A 213 12.72 -7.66 8.79
CA LEU A 213 12.00 -8.92 8.78
C LEU A 213 12.00 -9.49 7.36
N PHE A 214 12.54 -10.70 7.21
CA PHE A 214 12.42 -11.48 5.98
C PHE A 214 11.02 -12.06 5.82
N THR A 215 10.65 -12.50 4.61
CA THR A 215 9.36 -13.14 4.33
C THR A 215 9.03 -14.22 5.36
N GLY A 216 7.87 -14.08 6.02
CA GLY A 216 7.36 -14.98 7.04
C GLY A 216 7.92 -14.75 8.45
N ALA A 217 8.84 -13.81 8.64
CA ALA A 217 9.32 -13.42 9.96
C ALA A 217 8.35 -12.44 10.63
N SER A 218 8.34 -12.48 11.98
CA SER A 218 7.48 -11.63 12.80
C SER A 218 8.26 -10.96 13.92
N ALA A 219 7.82 -9.77 14.31
CA ALA A 219 8.23 -9.09 15.54
C ALA A 219 6.99 -8.90 16.42
N THR A 220 7.16 -9.04 17.74
CA THR A 220 6.10 -8.80 18.73
C THR A 220 6.64 -7.89 19.79
N GLY A 221 5.84 -6.90 20.17
CA GLY A 221 6.28 -5.90 21.13
C GLY A 221 5.18 -4.92 21.47
N SER A 222 5.57 -3.86 22.17
CA SER A 222 4.63 -2.89 22.73
C SER A 222 4.91 -1.46 22.29
N ALA A 223 3.86 -0.64 22.27
CA ALA A 223 3.94 0.81 22.09
C ALA A 223 3.13 1.51 23.19
N ALA A 224 3.57 2.70 23.60
CA ALA A 224 2.91 3.50 24.62
C ALA A 224 2.35 4.80 24.02
N PHE A 225 1.16 5.19 24.48
CA PHE A 225 0.50 6.44 24.10
C PHE A 225 0.11 7.24 25.33
N VAL A 226 0.20 8.56 25.26
CA VAL A 226 -0.30 9.48 26.30
C VAL A 226 -1.74 9.85 25.98
N ILE A 227 -2.69 9.35 26.76
CA ILE A 227 -4.12 9.53 26.53
C ILE A 227 -4.66 10.52 27.56
N PRO A 228 -5.39 11.59 27.14
CA PRO A 228 -6.08 12.47 28.07
C PRO A 228 -7.10 11.70 28.92
N ASP A 229 -7.16 12.02 30.21
CA ASP A 229 -8.10 11.36 31.12
C ASP A 229 -9.55 11.61 30.67
N GLY A 230 -10.34 10.54 30.56
CA GLY A 230 -11.74 10.60 30.13
C GLY A 230 -11.97 10.72 28.61
N ASP A 231 -10.92 10.71 27.77
CA ASP A 231 -11.02 10.77 26.30
C ASP A 231 -10.57 9.44 25.66
N ALA A 232 -11.25 8.35 26.04
CA ALA A 232 -11.04 7.03 25.45
C ALA A 232 -11.36 7.03 23.94
N GLY A 233 -10.87 6.03 23.22
CA GLY A 233 -10.85 6.04 21.76
C GLY A 233 -10.53 4.66 21.17
N LEU A 234 -10.03 4.66 19.94
CA LEU A 234 -9.74 3.46 19.16
C LEU A 234 -8.26 3.36 18.86
N LEU A 235 -7.75 2.15 18.67
CA LEU A 235 -6.46 1.94 18.03
C LEU A 235 -6.64 2.08 16.52
N ARG A 236 -5.67 2.69 15.86
CA ARG A 236 -5.60 2.81 14.40
C ARG A 236 -4.37 2.08 13.91
N VAL A 237 -4.59 1.12 13.02
CA VAL A 237 -3.56 0.24 12.46
C VAL A 237 -3.43 0.50 10.98
N THR A 238 -2.22 0.80 10.53
CA THR A 238 -1.89 1.04 9.12
C THR A 238 -0.91 -0.05 8.67
N PRO A 239 -1.36 -1.11 7.96
CA PRO A 239 -0.54 -2.28 7.66
C PRO A 239 0.40 -2.07 6.46
N GLY A 240 1.23 -1.02 6.53
CA GLY A 240 2.17 -0.59 5.49
C GLY A 240 2.00 0.89 5.13
N ILE A 241 3.05 1.52 4.58
CA ILE A 241 3.12 2.98 4.34
C ILE A 241 1.94 3.55 3.51
N LEU A 242 1.36 2.74 2.62
CA LEU A 242 0.32 3.16 1.68
C LEU A 242 -1.01 2.41 1.89
N ALA A 243 -1.12 1.64 2.97
CA ALA A 243 -2.33 0.89 3.28
C ALA A 243 -3.40 1.79 3.89
N ASP A 244 -4.66 1.39 3.72
CA ASP A 244 -5.78 2.02 4.41
C ASP A 244 -5.74 1.72 5.92
N ASP A 245 -6.28 2.65 6.71
CA ASP A 245 -6.33 2.54 8.17
C ASP A 245 -7.46 1.59 8.60
N ILE A 246 -7.15 0.67 9.52
CA ILE A 246 -8.11 -0.18 10.22
C ILE A 246 -8.21 0.22 11.69
N PHE A 247 -9.43 0.35 12.18
CA PHE A 247 -9.72 0.71 13.56
C PHE A 247 -10.02 -0.52 14.40
N VAL A 248 -9.32 -0.65 15.52
CA VAL A 248 -9.48 -1.73 16.50
C VAL A 248 -10.05 -1.15 17.78
N ARG A 249 -11.04 -1.83 18.35
CA ARG A 249 -11.59 -1.51 19.66
C ARG A 249 -10.64 -2.05 20.75
N PRO A 250 -9.99 -1.18 21.53
CA PRO A 250 -9.08 -1.57 22.60
C PRO A 250 -9.78 -2.24 23.78
#